data_AF-A0A9C9G904-F1
#
_entry.id   AF-A0A9C9G904-F1
#
_cell.length_a   1.000
_cell.length_b   1.000
_cell.length_c   1.000
_cell.angle_alpha   90.00
_cell.angle_beta   90.00
_cell.angle_gamma   90.00
#
_symmetry.space_group_name_H-M   'P 1'
#
loop_
_entity.id
_entity.type
_entity.pdbx_description
1 polymer ?
#
loop_
_entity_poly.entity_id
_entity_poly.type
_entity_poly.pdbx_seq_one_letter_code
_entity_poly.pdbx_strand_id
1 'polypeptide(L)'
;ENQILDHELVYIQMRDLNPDYIRALMEMDVMTIPANISQGEEIRPAMTGPVFSLDPATGHLHMRFTARTRSIEWKDNERVHEAVACLHGLLTENNPYVMNLCLASGEGLLTNNVLHNRTAFQNDVDAGQERSIYRARYYDRITKANGSRG
;
A
#
# COMPACT_ATOMS: atom_id res chain seq x y z
N GLU A 1 -4.45 4.06 16.53
CA GLU A 1 -5.40 3.62 15.49
C GLU A 1 -4.67 3.36 14.18
N ASN A 2 -5.15 2.37 13.41
CA ASN A 2 -4.64 2.04 12.09
C ASN A 2 -5.77 2.25 11.09
N GLN A 3 -5.46 2.76 9.90
CA GLN A 3 -6.41 2.80 8.80
C GLN A 3 -5.94 1.82 7.74
N ILE A 4 -6.87 1.07 7.17
CA ILE A 4 -6.59 0.10 6.10
C ILE A 4 -7.53 0.33 4.93
N LEU A 5 -7.00 0.15 3.72
CA LEU A 5 -7.75 0.26 2.48
C LEU A 5 -7.29 -0.80 1.49
N ASP A 6 -8.25 -1.54 0.95
CA ASP A 6 -8.00 -2.54 -0.09
C ASP A 6 -7.60 -1.87 -1.40
N HIS A 7 -6.48 -2.28 -1.98
CA HIS A 7 -5.98 -1.72 -3.24
C HIS A 7 -6.87 -2.07 -4.43
N GLU A 8 -7.67 -3.13 -4.37
CA GLU A 8 -8.66 -3.46 -5.40
C GLU A 8 -9.82 -2.45 -5.39
N LEU A 9 -10.23 -1.96 -4.21
CA LEU A 9 -11.23 -0.88 -4.10
C LEU A 9 -10.67 0.45 -4.59
N VAL A 10 -9.39 0.74 -4.34
CA VAL A 10 -8.72 1.91 -4.92
C VAL A 10 -8.72 1.81 -6.45
N TYR A 11 -8.34 0.66 -6.98
CA TYR A 11 -8.33 0.42 -8.42
C TYR A 11 -9.70 0.65 -9.05
N ILE A 12 -10.77 0.10 -8.44
CA ILE A 12 -12.15 0.30 -8.93
C ILE A 12 -12.53 1.77 -8.90
N GLN A 13 -12.33 2.48 -7.78
CA GLN A 13 -12.67 3.89 -7.66
C GLN A 13 -11.94 4.76 -8.68
N MET A 14 -10.64 4.55 -8.87
CA MET A 14 -9.86 5.29 -9.87
C MET A 14 -10.29 4.97 -11.29
N ARG A 15 -10.57 3.70 -11.60
CA ARG A 15 -11.03 3.27 -12.93
C ARG A 15 -12.39 3.86 -13.27
N ASP A 16 -13.31 3.86 -12.31
CA ASP A 16 -14.67 4.36 -12.49
C ASP A 16 -14.67 5.89 -12.64
N LEU A 17 -13.72 6.58 -12.01
CA LEU A 17 -13.49 8.01 -12.22
C LEU A 17 -12.88 8.32 -13.58
N ASN A 18 -11.78 7.65 -13.92
CA ASN A 18 -11.12 7.78 -15.23
C ASN A 18 -10.23 6.55 -15.52
N PRO A 19 -10.57 5.71 -16.51
CA PRO A 19 -9.78 4.52 -16.84
C PRO A 19 -8.36 4.84 -17.31
N ASP A 20 -8.09 6.05 -17.80
CA ASP A 20 -6.73 6.47 -18.16
C ASP A 20 -5.81 6.61 -16.95
N TYR A 21 -6.36 6.85 -15.74
CA TYR A 21 -5.53 6.86 -14.53
C TYR A 21 -4.94 5.50 -14.25
N ILE A 22 -5.73 4.43 -14.43
CA ILE A 22 -5.23 3.08 -14.32
C ILE A 22 -4.20 2.79 -15.41
N ARG A 23 -4.46 3.18 -16.65
CA ARG A 23 -3.50 2.98 -17.75
C ARG A 23 -2.14 3.63 -17.43
N ALA A 24 -2.15 4.89 -16.99
CA ALA A 24 -0.94 5.62 -16.60
C ALA A 24 -0.21 4.93 -15.43
N LEU A 25 -0.94 4.54 -14.38
CA LEU A 25 -0.36 3.89 -13.20
C LEU A 25 0.07 2.42 -13.41
N MET A 26 -0.26 1.82 -14.56
CA MET A 26 0.21 0.50 -14.97
C MET A 26 1.44 0.58 -15.90
N GLU A 27 1.90 1.77 -16.28
CA GLU A 27 3.13 1.91 -17.07
C GLU A 27 4.36 1.45 -16.28
N MET A 28 5.26 0.72 -16.96
CA MET A 28 6.43 0.09 -16.32
C MET A 28 7.46 1.07 -15.79
N ASP A 29 7.40 2.34 -16.21
CA ASP A 29 8.31 3.41 -15.84
C ASP A 29 7.63 4.53 -15.04
N VAL A 30 6.40 4.32 -14.54
CA VAL A 30 5.59 5.39 -13.92
C VAL A 30 6.15 5.87 -12.58
N MET A 31 6.70 4.96 -11.76
CA MET A 31 7.14 5.26 -10.41
C MET A 31 8.53 4.69 -10.14
N THR A 32 9.42 5.55 -9.66
CA THR A 32 10.77 5.21 -9.23
C THR A 32 10.96 5.51 -7.75
N ILE A 33 11.36 4.48 -7.00
CA ILE A 33 11.85 4.60 -5.64
C ILE A 33 13.38 4.71 -5.73
N PRO A 34 14.00 5.87 -5.45
CA PRO A 34 15.43 6.09 -5.53
C PRO A 34 16.23 5.08 -4.72
N ALA A 35 17.53 4.99 -4.99
CA ALA A 35 18.43 4.14 -4.23
C ALA A 35 18.38 4.48 -2.73
N ASN A 36 18.40 3.44 -1.88
CA ASN A 36 18.55 3.64 -0.44
C ASN A 36 20.03 3.67 -0.11
N ILE A 37 20.57 4.85 0.22
CA ILE A 37 21.97 5.05 0.57
C ILE A 37 22.05 5.38 2.07
N SER A 38 22.87 4.66 2.81
CA SER A 38 23.14 4.91 4.23
C SER A 38 24.63 4.95 4.48
N GLN A 39 25.11 6.01 5.12
CA GLN A 39 26.54 6.21 5.42
C GLN A 39 27.45 6.12 4.17
N GLY A 40 26.93 6.50 3.00
CA GLY A 40 27.68 6.44 1.73
C GLY A 40 27.66 5.07 1.04
N GLU A 41 27.07 4.05 1.66
CA GLU A 41 26.90 2.73 1.05
C GLU A 41 25.48 2.55 0.51
N GLU A 42 25.38 1.96 -0.68
CA GLU A 42 24.11 1.61 -1.29
C GLU A 42 23.55 0.33 -0.64
N ILE A 43 22.44 0.46 0.09
CA ILE A 43 21.72 -0.68 0.68
C ILE A 43 20.78 -1.32 -0.35
N ARG A 44 20.22 -0.51 -1.26
CA ARG A 44 19.31 -0.95 -2.31
C ARG A 44 19.42 -0.03 -3.53
N PRO A 45 19.50 -0.57 -4.76
CA PRO A 45 19.46 0.25 -5.97
C PRO A 45 18.09 0.91 -6.16
N ALA A 46 18.03 1.91 -7.04
CA ALA A 46 16.75 2.49 -7.45
C ALA A 46 15.82 1.40 -8.03
N MET A 47 14.53 1.52 -7.76
CA MET A 47 13.50 0.57 -8.22
C MET A 47 12.42 1.31 -9.00
N THR A 48 12.39 1.09 -10.29
CA THR A 48 11.37 1.61 -11.22
C THR A 48 10.31 0.53 -11.49
N GLY A 49 9.08 0.92 -11.79
CA GLY A 49 7.99 -0.02 -12.06
C GLY A 49 6.61 0.60 -11.97
N PRO A 50 5.56 -0.17 -12.29
CA PRO A 50 4.18 0.29 -12.19
C PRO A 50 3.72 0.44 -10.73
N VAL A 51 2.65 1.20 -10.54
CA VAL A 51 1.89 1.24 -9.28
C VAL A 51 0.91 0.07 -9.23
N PHE A 52 0.20 -0.21 -10.32
CA PHE A 52 -0.67 -1.38 -10.45
C PHE A 52 -0.10 -2.38 -11.44
N SER A 53 -0.12 -3.66 -11.09
CA SER A 53 0.31 -4.74 -11.99
C SER A 53 -0.55 -5.98 -11.77
N LEU A 54 -0.69 -6.81 -12.78
CA LEU A 54 -1.27 -8.14 -12.63
C LEU A 54 -0.14 -9.14 -12.37
N ASP A 55 -0.32 -9.99 -11.37
CA ASP A 55 0.55 -11.14 -11.17
C ASP A 55 0.41 -12.09 -12.38
N PRO A 56 1.50 -12.42 -13.11
CA PRO A 56 1.41 -13.20 -14.34
C PRO A 56 0.92 -14.64 -14.14
N ALA A 57 1.11 -15.22 -12.95
CA ALA A 57 0.77 -16.62 -12.67
C ALA A 57 -0.69 -16.76 -12.21
N THR A 58 -1.18 -15.78 -11.45
CA THR A 58 -2.49 -15.85 -10.76
C THR A 58 -3.53 -14.86 -11.31
N GLY A 59 -3.09 -13.84 -12.04
CA GLY A 59 -3.95 -12.75 -12.52
C GLY A 59 -4.41 -11.80 -11.41
N HIS A 60 -3.90 -11.93 -10.19
CA HIS A 60 -4.27 -11.05 -9.08
C HIS A 60 -3.73 -9.64 -9.28
N LEU A 61 -4.53 -8.64 -8.90
CA LEU A 61 -4.06 -7.27 -8.86
C LEU A 61 -3.07 -7.10 -7.70
N HIS A 62 -1.90 -6.59 -8.05
CA HIS A 62 -0.86 -6.19 -7.13
C HIS A 62 -0.70 -4.67 -7.20
N MET A 63 -0.48 -4.06 -6.03
CA MET A 63 -0.21 -2.64 -5.91
C MET A 63 1.12 -2.41 -5.21
N ARG A 64 1.95 -1.53 -5.78
CA ARG A 64 3.16 -1.02 -5.17
C ARG A 64 3.05 0.49 -5.08
N PHE A 65 2.78 0.99 -3.88
CA PHE A 65 2.61 2.41 -3.63
C PHE A 65 3.10 2.80 -2.25
N THR A 66 3.57 4.05 -2.12
CA THR A 66 3.82 4.67 -0.83
C THR A 66 3.32 6.10 -0.84
N ALA A 67 2.57 6.48 0.18
CA ALA A 67 2.10 7.86 0.36
C ALA A 67 3.21 8.81 0.83
N ARG A 68 4.45 8.31 0.99
CA ARG A 68 5.60 9.15 1.34
C ARG A 68 5.94 10.03 0.13
N THR A 69 5.76 11.33 0.29
CA THR A 69 6.04 12.34 -0.75
C THR A 69 7.52 12.58 -0.96
N ARG A 70 8.35 12.27 0.05
CA ARG A 70 9.80 12.40 -0.04
C ARG A 70 10.38 11.16 -0.72
N SER A 71 11.26 11.40 -1.69
CA SER A 71 12.03 10.34 -2.35
C SER A 71 11.17 9.40 -3.21
N ILE A 72 10.14 9.90 -3.91
CA ILE A 72 9.51 9.19 -5.02
C ILE A 72 9.63 10.07 -6.25
N GLU A 73 10.11 9.48 -7.34
CA GLU A 73 10.18 10.10 -8.65
C GLU A 73 9.03 9.54 -9.49
N TRP A 74 8.23 10.44 -10.04
CA TRP A 74 7.13 10.10 -10.94
C TRP A 74 7.53 10.42 -12.37
N LYS A 75 7.05 9.62 -13.31
CA LYS A 75 7.16 9.94 -14.73
C LYS A 75 6.52 11.30 -15.00
N ASP A 76 7.25 12.19 -15.66
CA ASP A 76 6.77 13.54 -15.92
C ASP A 76 5.73 13.55 -17.05
N ASN A 77 4.47 13.37 -16.66
CA ASN A 77 3.34 13.28 -17.55
C ASN A 77 2.09 13.81 -16.83
N GLU A 78 1.33 14.67 -17.49
CA GLU A 78 0.13 15.29 -16.92
C GLU A 78 -0.87 14.25 -16.37
N ARG A 79 -1.13 13.17 -17.12
CA ARG A 79 -2.05 12.11 -16.69
C ARG A 79 -1.52 11.33 -15.48
N VAL A 80 -0.21 11.14 -15.39
CA VAL A 80 0.43 10.52 -14.21
C VAL A 80 0.23 11.41 -12.98
N HIS A 81 0.49 12.72 -13.11
CA HIS A 81 0.31 13.67 -12.00
C HIS A 81 -1.15 13.73 -11.53
N GLU A 82 -2.11 13.77 -12.44
CA GLU A 82 -3.54 13.69 -12.13
C GLU A 82 -3.91 12.37 -11.42
N ALA A 83 -3.43 11.23 -11.93
CA ALA A 83 -3.70 9.93 -11.34
C ALA A 83 -3.12 9.79 -9.93
N VAL A 84 -1.89 10.30 -9.72
CA VAL A 84 -1.24 10.33 -8.41
C VAL A 84 -2.00 11.24 -7.45
N ALA A 85 -2.46 12.41 -7.90
CA ALA A 85 -3.28 13.31 -7.08
C ALA A 85 -4.61 12.65 -6.68
N CYS A 86 -5.29 11.99 -7.63
CA CYS A 86 -6.50 11.21 -7.35
C CYS A 86 -6.25 10.11 -6.32
N LEU A 87 -5.18 9.33 -6.49
CA LEU A 87 -4.79 8.29 -5.54
C LEU A 87 -4.54 8.84 -4.13
N HIS A 88 -3.86 9.98 -4.02
CA HIS A 88 -3.66 10.67 -2.74
C HIS A 88 -4.98 11.18 -2.13
N GLY A 89 -5.89 11.71 -2.93
CA GLY A 89 -7.23 12.13 -2.50
C GLY A 89 -7.99 10.97 -1.87
N LEU A 90 -8.02 9.81 -2.52
CA LEU A 90 -8.67 8.60 -2.00
C LEU A 90 -8.14 8.12 -0.64
N LEU A 91 -6.90 8.51 -0.28
CA LEU A 91 -6.26 8.13 0.98
C LEU A 91 -6.40 9.17 2.09
N THR A 92 -6.81 10.39 1.77
CA THR A 92 -6.85 11.52 2.70
C THR A 92 -8.24 12.08 2.90
N GLU A 93 -9.12 11.93 1.90
CA GLU A 93 -10.53 12.28 2.00
C GLU A 93 -11.30 11.24 2.83
N ASN A 94 -12.53 11.59 3.23
CA ASN A 94 -13.46 10.66 3.87
C ASN A 94 -13.92 9.58 2.87
N ASN A 95 -13.04 8.62 2.64
CA ASN A 95 -13.30 7.47 1.78
C ASN A 95 -14.09 6.41 2.58
N PRO A 96 -15.33 6.07 2.17
CA PRO A 96 -16.20 5.16 2.92
C PRO A 96 -15.67 3.72 2.99
N TYR A 97 -14.66 3.38 2.17
CA TYR A 97 -14.02 2.07 2.16
C TYR A 97 -12.80 1.97 3.09
N VAL A 98 -12.40 3.09 3.71
CA VAL A 98 -11.33 3.08 4.71
C VAL A 98 -11.86 2.49 6.01
N MET A 99 -11.25 1.38 6.44
CA MET A 99 -11.56 0.77 7.72
C MET A 99 -10.61 1.29 8.80
N ASN A 100 -11.17 1.80 9.90
CA ASN A 100 -10.41 2.18 11.08
C ASN A 100 -10.35 1.01 12.04
N LEU A 101 -9.13 0.65 12.46
CA LEU A 101 -8.84 -0.51 13.30
C LEU A 101 -8.06 -0.07 14.54
N CYS A 102 -8.62 -0.36 15.71
CA CYS A 102 -7.92 -0.33 16.98
C CYS A 102 -7.83 -1.75 17.51
N LEU A 103 -6.63 -2.33 17.47
CA LEU A 103 -6.39 -3.69 17.96
C LEU A 103 -6.43 -3.73 19.49
N ALA A 104 -7.17 -4.68 20.06
CA ALA A 104 -7.09 -5.04 21.46
C ALA A 104 -5.90 -6.00 21.72
N SER A 105 -5.56 -6.20 23.00
CA SER A 105 -4.54 -7.17 23.38
C SER A 105 -4.91 -8.57 22.90
N GLY A 106 -3.98 -9.23 22.20
CA GLY A 106 -4.19 -10.56 21.60
C GLY A 106 -4.81 -10.53 20.20
N GLU A 107 -5.25 -9.38 19.70
CA GLU A 107 -5.74 -9.25 18.33
C GLU A 107 -4.60 -9.02 17.33
N GLY A 108 -4.82 -9.46 16.09
CA GLY A 108 -3.89 -9.29 15.00
C GLY A 108 -4.62 -9.06 13.69
N LEU A 109 -3.87 -8.56 12.71
CA LEU A 109 -4.36 -8.32 11.37
C LEU A 109 -3.52 -9.11 10.37
N LEU A 110 -4.18 -9.91 9.54
CA LEU A 110 -3.58 -10.65 8.43
C LEU A 110 -4.12 -10.06 7.11
N THR A 111 -3.22 -9.62 6.23
CA THR A 111 -3.61 -8.96 4.97
C THR A 111 -2.69 -9.35 3.82
N ASN A 112 -3.19 -9.23 2.59
CA ASN A 112 -2.40 -9.35 1.37
C ASN A 112 -1.74 -8.00 0.99
N ASN A 113 -0.96 -7.43 1.92
CA ASN A 113 -0.23 -6.18 1.74
C ASN A 113 -1.11 -4.98 1.34
N VAL A 114 -2.25 -4.83 2.01
CA VAL A 114 -3.17 -3.70 1.77
C VAL A 114 -2.53 -2.37 2.16
N LEU A 115 -3.04 -1.27 1.59
CA LEU A 115 -2.63 0.05 2.00
C LEU A 115 -2.99 0.25 3.47
N HIS A 116 -2.03 0.73 4.25
CA HIS A 116 -2.24 0.98 5.67
C HIS A 116 -1.41 2.16 6.16
N ASN A 117 -1.96 2.85 7.14
CA ASN A 117 -1.24 3.83 7.93
C ASN A 117 -1.40 3.52 9.43
N ARG A 118 -0.64 4.25 10.24
CA ARG A 118 -0.78 4.20 11.70
C ARG A 118 -0.66 5.61 12.25
N THR A 119 -1.49 5.92 13.24
CA THR A 119 -1.28 7.10 14.09
C THR A 119 -0.11 6.85 15.05
N ALA A 120 0.57 7.93 15.43
CA ALA A 120 1.59 7.85 16.48
C ALA A 120 0.97 7.30 17.77
N PHE A 121 1.74 6.49 18.48
CA PHE A 121 1.38 6.01 19.82
C PHE A 121 2.39 6.58 20.80
N GLN A 122 1.90 7.12 21.91
CA GLN A 122 2.73 7.62 22.99
C GLN A 122 2.66 6.60 24.12
N ASN A 123 3.81 6.06 24.50
CA ASN A 123 3.88 5.17 25.65
C ASN A 123 3.63 6.00 26.92
N ASP A 124 2.81 5.48 27.82
CA ASP A 124 2.69 5.96 29.19
C ASP A 124 3.26 4.87 30.09
N VAL A 125 4.56 4.97 30.35
CA VAL A 125 5.32 3.97 31.11
C VAL A 125 4.84 3.91 32.56
N ASP A 126 4.44 5.06 33.13
CA ASP A 126 3.95 5.16 34.51
C ASP A 126 2.57 4.51 34.67
N ALA A 127 1.73 4.54 33.62
CA ALA A 127 0.46 3.83 33.56
C ALA A 127 0.56 2.38 33.03
N GLY A 128 1.78 1.90 32.72
CA GLY A 128 2.00 0.57 32.14
C GLY A 128 1.44 0.40 30.72
N GLN A 129 1.19 1.50 30.00
CA GLN A 129 0.64 1.49 28.65
C GLN A 129 1.77 1.48 27.62
N GLU A 130 2.25 0.28 27.31
CA GLU A 130 3.20 0.04 26.22
C GLU A 130 2.53 -0.73 25.07
N ARG A 131 2.88 -0.38 23.84
CA ARG A 131 2.41 -1.10 22.65
C ARG A 131 3.50 -2.02 22.10
N SER A 132 3.24 -3.32 22.16
CA SER A 132 4.04 -4.35 21.49
C SER A 132 3.27 -4.97 20.32
N ILE A 133 3.88 -5.00 19.12
CA ILE A 133 3.32 -5.63 17.91
C ILE A 133 4.37 -6.53 17.28
N TYR A 134 4.03 -7.81 17.10
CA TYR A 134 4.82 -8.74 16.29
C TYR A 134 4.37 -8.67 14.83
N ARG A 135 5.33 -8.68 13.89
CA ARG A 135 5.04 -8.61 12.45
C ARG A 135 5.84 -9.65 11.69
N ALA A 136 5.13 -10.55 11.01
CA ALA A 136 5.68 -11.44 10.01
C ALA A 136 5.35 -10.95 8.58
N ARG A 137 6.17 -11.34 7.61
CA ARG A 137 5.92 -11.12 6.18
C ARG A 137 6.08 -12.45 5.46
N TYR A 138 5.12 -12.75 4.61
CA TYR A 138 5.11 -13.94 3.76
C TYR A 138 5.18 -13.49 2.30
N TYR A 139 5.93 -14.23 1.48
CA TYR A 139 6.03 -13.93 0.05
C TYR A 139 4.77 -14.38 -0.71
N ASP A 140 4.17 -15.47 -0.24
CA ASP A 140 2.97 -16.03 -0.84
C ASP A 140 1.71 -15.32 -0.34
N ARG A 141 0.79 -15.07 -1.27
CA ARG A 141 -0.54 -14.55 -0.98
C ARG A 141 -1.32 -15.56 -0.14
N ILE A 142 -2.21 -15.07 0.72
CA ILE A 142 -3.17 -15.93 1.42
C ILE A 142 -4.10 -16.55 0.39
N THR A 143 -4.07 -17.87 0.28
CA THR A 143 -4.98 -18.64 -0.55
C THR A 143 -6.06 -19.29 0.30
N LYS A 144 -7.23 -19.54 -0.27
CA LYS A 144 -8.17 -20.46 0.37
C LYS A 144 -7.51 -21.83 0.38
N ALA A 145 -7.45 -22.48 1.54
CA ALA A 145 -7.14 -23.90 1.58
C ALA A 145 -8.14 -24.63 0.67
N ASN A 146 -7.65 -25.53 -0.19
CA ASN A 146 -8.51 -26.43 -0.95
C ASN A 146 -9.25 -27.33 0.04
N GLY A 147 -10.39 -26.86 0.53
CA GLY A 147 -11.31 -27.67 1.30
C GLY A 147 -11.80 -28.79 0.40
N SER A 148 -11.51 -30.03 0.79
CA SER A 148 -12.19 -31.22 0.31
C SER A 148 -13.69 -30.93 0.27
N ARG A 149 -14.30 -31.00 -0.91
CA ARG A 149 -15.75 -31.12 -1.04
C ARG A 149 -16.14 -32.39 -0.28
N GLY A 150 -16.84 -32.21 0.85
CA GLY A 150 -17.68 -33.24 1.44
C GLY A 150 -19.05 -33.22 0.77
#